data_AF-A0A673WRH2-F1
#
_entry.id   AF-A0A673WRH2-F1
#
_cell.length_a   1.000
_cell.length_b   1.000
_cell.length_c   1.000
_cell.angle_alpha   90.00
_cell.angle_beta   90.00
_cell.angle_gamma   90.00
#
_symmetry.space_group_name_H-M   'P 1'
#
loop_
_entity.id
_entity.type
_entity.pdbx_description
1 polymer ?
#
loop_
_entity_poly.entity_id
_entity_poly.type
_entity_poly.pdbx_seq_one_letter_code
_entity_poly.pdbx_strand_id
1 'polypeptide(L)'
;MENFILYEEIGTGRKSVVYKGRRKGSINFVAIICSDKSKRHEITNHVRLTHDIKHENVVTFYEWYETSNHLWLVVELCTGNADYF
;
A
#
# COMPACT_ATOMS: atom_id res chain seq x y z
N MET A 1 -6.61 -7.56 -6.06
CA MET A 1 -5.53 -7.09 -6.96
C MET A 1 -5.94 -6.95 -8.43
N GLU A 2 -6.94 -7.67 -8.93
CA GLU A 2 -7.34 -7.62 -10.35
C GLU A 2 -7.82 -6.24 -10.83
N ASN A 3 -8.26 -5.38 -9.91
CA ASN A 3 -8.74 -4.02 -10.18
C ASN A 3 -7.61 -2.97 -10.31
N PHE A 4 -6.35 -3.35 -10.14
CA PHE A 4 -5.22 -2.43 -10.15
C PHE A 4 -4.24 -2.76 -11.27
N ILE A 5 -3.61 -1.72 -11.81
CA ILE A 5 -2.47 -1.79 -12.71
C ILE A 5 -1.26 -1.41 -11.88
N LEU A 6 -0.28 -2.31 -11.76
CA LEU A 6 1.01 -2.00 -11.14
C LEU A 6 1.93 -1.34 -12.16
N TYR A 7 2.69 -0.37 -11.69
CA TYR A 7 3.71 0.35 -12.44
C TYR A 7 5.08 0.09 -11.81
N GLU A 8 5.98 1.09 -11.84
CA GLU A 8 7.31 1.02 -11.26
C GLU A 8 7.30 0.79 -9.74
N GLU A 9 8.37 0.16 -9.27
CA GLU A 9 8.75 0.15 -7.87
C GLU A 9 9.19 1.56 -7.45
N ILE A 10 8.65 2.03 -6.34
CA ILE A 10 8.94 3.37 -5.79
C ILE A 10 9.59 3.33 -4.41
N GLY A 11 9.75 2.14 -3.83
CA GLY A 11 10.42 1.99 -2.54
C GLY A 11 10.54 0.54 -2.09
N THR A 12 11.54 0.27 -1.26
CA THR A 12 11.79 -1.05 -0.66
C THR A 12 11.92 -0.95 0.85
N GLY A 13 11.52 -2.03 1.51
CA GLY A 13 11.76 -2.25 2.93
C GLY A 13 12.20 -3.69 3.17
N ARG A 14 12.59 -4.01 4.40
CA ARG A 14 13.24 -5.28 4.78
C ARG A 14 12.54 -6.57 4.33
N LYS A 15 11.22 -6.55 4.13
CA LYS A 15 10.40 -7.66 3.59
C LYS A 15 9.17 -7.14 2.82
N SER A 16 9.33 -6.02 2.16
CA SER A 16 8.21 -5.37 1.48
C SER A 16 8.71 -4.51 0.34
N VAL A 17 7.94 -4.45 -0.73
CA VAL A 17 8.20 -3.61 -1.90
C VAL A 17 6.97 -2.75 -2.14
N VAL A 18 7.18 -1.47 -2.43
CA VAL A 18 6.11 -0.51 -2.71
C VAL A 18 6.12 -0.20 -4.21
N TYR A 19 4.99 -0.44 -4.85
CA TYR A 19 4.75 -0.13 -6.24
C TYR A 19 3.82 1.06 -6.36
N LYS A 20 4.05 1.89 -7.37
CA LYS A 20 3.01 2.79 -7.84
C LYS A 20 1.93 1.97 -8.52
N GLY A 21 0.68 2.28 -8.22
CA GLY A 21 -0.48 1.61 -8.79
C GLY A 21 -1.52 2.59 -9.30
N ARG A 22 -2.41 2.12 -10.17
CA ARG A 22 -3.59 2.86 -10.60
C ARG A 22 -4.81 1.96 -10.58
N ARG A 23 -5.93 2.48 -10.06
CA ARG A 23 -7.20 1.76 -10.10
C ARG A 23 -7.76 1.76 -11.54
N LYS A 24 -8.11 0.58 -12.06
CA LYS A 24 -8.74 0.45 -13.38
C LYS A 24 -10.04 1.26 -13.42
N GLY A 25 -10.26 1.97 -14.52
CA GLY A 25 -11.42 2.86 -14.68
C GLY A 25 -11.33 4.20 -13.93
N SER A 26 -10.23 4.48 -13.22
CA SER A 26 -9.99 5.76 -12.55
C SER A 26 -8.68 6.40 -13.04
N ILE A 27 -8.49 7.70 -12.80
CA ILE A 27 -7.20 8.39 -12.95
C ILE A 27 -6.41 8.47 -11.63
N ASN A 28 -6.97 7.94 -10.54
CA ASN A 28 -6.36 8.01 -9.22
C ASN A 28 -5.24 7.00 -9.08
N PHE A 29 -4.07 7.51 -8.69
CA PHE A 29 -2.91 6.69 -8.34
C PHE A 29 -2.94 6.31 -6.86
N VAL A 30 -2.34 5.17 -6.55
CA VAL A 30 -2.25 4.57 -5.22
C VAL A 30 -0.86 3.98 -5.00
N ALA A 31 -0.46 3.81 -3.75
CA ALA A 31 0.70 3.00 -3.40
C ALA A 31 0.23 1.59 -3.08
N ILE A 32 0.89 0.60 -3.69
CA ILE A 32 0.59 -0.83 -3.51
C ILE A 32 1.79 -1.47 -2.84
N ILE A 33 1.61 -1.89 -1.59
CA ILE A 33 2.65 -2.53 -0.78
C ILE A 33 2.51 -4.03 -0.91
N CYS A 34 3.50 -4.69 -1.51
CA CYS A 34 3.67 -6.13 -1.50
C CYS A 34 4.51 -6.52 -0.28
N SER A 35 3.98 -7.35 0.60
CA SER A 35 4.66 -7.79 1.82
C SER A 35 4.66 -9.30 1.95
N ASP A 36 5.71 -9.83 2.55
CA ASP A 36 5.80 -11.24 2.92
C ASP A 36 4.73 -11.62 3.96
N LYS A 37 4.24 -12.87 3.89
CA LYS A 37 3.19 -13.36 4.82
C LYS A 37 3.63 -13.37 6.29
N SER A 38 4.92 -13.40 6.59
CA SER A 38 5.42 -13.26 7.96
C SER A 38 5.00 -11.95 8.63
N LYS A 39 4.68 -10.91 7.85
CA LYS A 39 4.19 -9.61 8.35
C LYS A 39 2.67 -9.58 8.63
N ARG A 40 1.95 -10.70 8.52
CA ARG A 40 0.48 -10.74 8.68
C ARG A 40 -0.01 -10.08 9.96
N HIS A 41 0.65 -10.33 11.09
CA HIS A 41 0.23 -9.78 12.38
C HIS A 41 0.37 -8.24 12.40
N GLU A 42 1.51 -7.72 11.94
CA GLU A 42 1.77 -6.28 11.83
C GLU A 42 0.74 -5.60 10.91
N ILE A 43 0.51 -6.17 9.73
CA ILE A 43 -0.43 -5.67 8.73
C ILE A 43 -1.87 -5.67 9.27
N THR A 44 -2.30 -6.75 9.92
CA THR A 44 -3.65 -6.85 10.47
C THR A 44 -3.87 -5.81 11.56
N ASN A 45 -2.86 -5.59 12.42
CA ASN A 45 -2.93 -4.55 13.44
C ASN A 45 -2.98 -3.15 12.81
N HIS A 46 -2.16 -2.88 11.79
CA HIS A 46 -2.17 -1.62 11.07
C HIS A 46 -3.54 -1.33 10.45
N VAL A 47 -4.12 -2.30 9.73
CA VAL A 47 -5.46 -2.18 9.14
C VAL A 47 -6.50 -1.91 10.21
N ARG A 48 -6.49 -2.67 11.32
CA ARG A 48 -7.43 -2.47 12.44
C ARG A 48 -7.38 -1.03 12.97
N LEU A 49 -6.19 -0.47 13.11
CA LEU A 49 -6.00 0.88 13.65
C LEU A 49 -6.35 1.98 12.65
N THR A 50 -6.11 1.77 11.36
CA THR A 50 -6.18 2.84 10.35
C THR A 50 -7.45 2.81 9.49
N HIS A 51 -8.23 1.73 9.49
CA HIS A 51 -9.36 1.60 8.56
C HIS A 51 -10.44 2.69 8.68
N ASP A 52 -10.66 3.21 9.89
CA ASP A 52 -11.67 4.26 10.17
C ASP A 52 -11.06 5.67 10.26
N ILE A 53 -9.74 5.80 10.15
CA ILE A 53 -9.07 7.10 10.27
C ILE A 53 -9.11 7.80 8.92
N LYS A 54 -9.77 8.96 8.87
CA LYS A 54 -9.77 9.87 7.72
C LYS A 54 -9.27 11.24 8.16
N HIS A 55 -7.99 11.50 7.90
CA HIS A 55 -7.34 12.74 8.30
C HIS A 55 -6.24 13.10 7.32
N GLU A 56 -6.09 14.38 6.98
CA GLU A 56 -5.14 14.87 5.96
C GLU A 56 -3.68 14.45 6.25
N ASN A 57 -3.29 14.41 7.52
CA ASN A 57 -1.95 14.01 7.95
C ASN A 57 -1.79 12.51 8.25
N VAL A 58 -2.77 11.67 7.89
CA VAL A 58 -2.69 10.21 8.07
C VAL A 58 -2.93 9.55 6.73
N VAL A 59 -1.99 8.71 6.30
CA VAL A 59 -2.10 7.97 5.04
C VAL A 59 -3.39 7.17 5.01
N THR A 60 -4.20 7.41 3.98
CA THR A 60 -5.48 6.73 3.84
C THR A 60 -5.28 5.26 3.45
N PHE A 61 -5.85 4.34 4.23
CA PHE A 61 -5.95 2.94 3.87
C PHE A 61 -7.19 2.69 3.00
N TYR A 62 -7.05 1.98 1.88
CA TYR A 62 -8.17 1.67 0.99
C TYR A 62 -8.64 0.23 1.14
N GLU A 63 -7.76 -0.72 0.87
CA GLU A 63 -8.08 -2.15 0.86
C GLU A 63 -6.81 -2.99 0.93
N TRP A 64 -6.98 -4.28 1.26
CA TRP A 64 -5.89 -5.23 1.24
C TRP A 64 -6.35 -6.58 0.65
N TYR A 65 -5.39 -7.33 0.14
CA TYR A 65 -5.61 -8.64 -0.46
C TYR A 65 -4.56 -9.62 0.04
N GLU A 66 -4.96 -10.88 0.14
CA GLU A 66 -4.03 -11.99 0.35
C GLU A 66 -3.97 -12.82 -0.94
N THR A 67 -2.77 -13.06 -1.47
CA THR A 67 -2.54 -14.06 -2.52
C THR A 67 -1.82 -15.27 -1.92
N SER A 68 -1.50 -16.28 -2.72
CA SER A 68 -0.82 -17.49 -2.24
C SER A 68 0.49 -17.19 -1.52
N ASN A 69 1.26 -16.20 -2.01
CA ASN A 69 2.61 -15.93 -1.52
C ASN A 69 2.79 -14.58 -0.82
N HIS A 70 1.87 -13.62 -1.02
CA HIS A 70 2.07 -12.25 -0.56
C HIS A 70 0.80 -11.64 0.03
N LEU A 71 1.02 -10.65 0.90
CA LEU A 71 0.01 -9.72 1.37
C LEU A 71 0.15 -8.42 0.59
N TRP A 72 -0.96 -7.90 0.09
CA TRP A 72 -1.00 -6.69 -0.72
C TRP A 72 -1.83 -5.66 0.00
N LEU A 73 -1.27 -4.48 0.29
CA LEU A 73 -2.02 -3.35 0.83
C LEU A 73 -2.11 -2.27 -0.24
N VAL A 74 -3.27 -1.63 -0.34
CA VAL A 74 -3.52 -0.48 -1.21
C VAL A 74 -3.78 0.72 -0.30
N VAL A 75 -2.93 1.72 -0.43
CA VAL A 75 -2.96 2.94 0.37
C VAL A 75 -2.79 4.17 -0.52
N GLU A 76 -3.01 5.34 0.06
CA GLU A 76 -2.75 6.63 -0.59
C GLU A 76 -1.30 6.75 -1.08
N LEU A 77 -1.13 7.27 -2.30
CA LEU A 77 0.19 7.54 -2.86
C LEU A 77 0.68 8.91 -2.38
N CYS A 78 1.74 8.91 -1.56
CA CYS A 78 2.44 10.13 -1.18
C CYS A 78 3.70 10.27 -2.06
N THR A 79 3.74 11.30 -2.92
CA THR A 79 4.85 11.53 -3.86
C THR A 79 5.93 12.48 -3.31
N GLY A 80 6.00 12.64 -1.98
CA GLY A 80 7.02 13.48 -1.36
C GLY A 80 8.42 12.86 -1.50
N ASN A 81 9.43 13.69 -1.76
CA ASN A 81 10.82 13.24 -1.78
C ASN A 81 11.31 13.01 -0.35
N ALA A 82 11.77 11.80 -0.05
CA ALA A 82 12.37 11.48 1.25
C ALA A 82 13.83 11.96 1.39
N ASP A 83 14.43 12.52 0.33
CA ASP A 83 15.86 12.86 0.24
C ASP A 83 16.27 14.19 0.93
N TYR A 84 15.44 14.74 1.83
CA TYR A 84 15.72 15.99 2.56
C TYR A 84 15.75 15.82 4.09
N PHE A 85 16.28 14.69 4.60
CA PHE A 85 16.68 14.53 6.01
C PHE A 85 17.95 13.69 6.14
#